data_AF-A0A3M0WKK6-F1
#
_entry.id   AF-A0A3M0WKK6-F1
#
_cell.length_a   1.000
_cell.length_b   1.000
_cell.length_c   1.000
_cell.angle_alpha   90.00
_cell.angle_beta   90.00
_cell.angle_gamma   90.00
#
_symmetry.space_group_name_H-M   'P 1'
#
loop_
_entity.id
_entity.type
_entity.pdbx_description
1 polymer ?
#
loop_
_entity_poly.entity_id
_entity_poly.type
_entity_poly.pdbx_seq_one_letter_code
_entity_poly.pdbx_strand_id
1 'polypeptide(L)'
;MIPIEKQSKPISKIKKGDKIYIQGTEMIVDAHFLFQDHGDTKEMIIEVYNPKNDREYQVRYFDDQVESSIEVYELIGNFQYVRREPKSIAW
;
A
#
# COMPACT_ATOMS: atom_id res chain seq x y z
N MET A 1 2.56 -8.74 10.96
CA MET A 1 1.24 -8.32 10.43
C MET A 1 1.04 -6.86 10.82
N ILE A 2 0.77 -5.99 9.85
CA ILE A 2 0.55 -4.56 10.10
C ILE A 2 -0.93 -4.38 10.47
N PRO A 3 -1.26 -3.83 11.65
CA PRO A 3 -2.65 -3.56 12.04
C PRO A 3 -3.35 -2.61 11.05
N ILE A 4 -4.57 -2.95 10.66
CA ILE A 4 -5.44 -2.07 9.86
C ILE A 4 -6.37 -1.31 10.82
N GLU A 5 -6.19 -0.01 10.97
CA GLU A 5 -6.97 0.81 11.90
C GLU A 5 -8.36 1.18 11.36
N LYS A 6 -8.46 1.42 10.05
CA LYS A 6 -9.69 1.84 9.40
C LYS A 6 -9.71 1.42 7.93
N GLN A 7 -10.88 1.04 7.46
CA GLN A 7 -11.16 0.74 6.06
C GLN A 7 -12.43 1.51 5.65
N SER A 8 -12.27 2.57 4.87
CA SER A 8 -13.40 3.36 4.34
C SER A 8 -14.16 2.62 3.23
N LYS A 9 -13.47 1.69 2.56
CA LYS A 9 -13.97 0.86 1.46
C LYS A 9 -13.06 -0.36 1.26
N PRO A 10 -13.48 -1.37 0.47
CA PRO A 10 -12.60 -2.47 0.11
C PRO A 10 -11.30 -1.97 -0.54
N ILE A 11 -10.16 -2.57 -0.17
CA ILE A 11 -8.85 -2.18 -0.71
C ILE A 11 -8.81 -2.25 -2.25
N SER A 12 -9.51 -3.23 -2.83
CA SER A 12 -9.71 -3.42 -4.28
C SER A 12 -10.45 -2.26 -4.99
N LYS A 13 -11.08 -1.36 -4.24
CA LYS A 13 -11.79 -0.17 -4.73
C LYS A 13 -11.02 1.13 -4.51
N ILE A 14 -9.80 1.05 -3.99
CA ILE A 14 -8.89 2.19 -3.94
C ILE A 14 -8.47 2.57 -5.36
N LYS A 15 -8.47 3.87 -5.64
CA LYS A 15 -8.12 4.46 -6.94
C LYS A 15 -7.18 5.65 -6.75
N LYS A 16 -6.58 6.10 -7.84
CA LYS A 16 -5.75 7.31 -7.89
C LYS A 16 -6.46 8.50 -7.22
N GLY A 17 -5.73 9.22 -6.38
CA GLY A 17 -6.20 10.36 -5.60
C GLY A 17 -6.87 10.02 -4.27
N ASP A 18 -7.15 8.74 -3.98
CA ASP A 18 -7.55 8.33 -2.64
C ASP A 18 -6.39 8.48 -1.64
N LYS A 19 -6.72 8.38 -0.36
CA LYS A 19 -5.77 8.54 0.74
C LYS A 19 -5.50 7.19 1.41
N ILE A 20 -4.23 6.93 1.69
CA ILE A 20 -3.78 5.86 2.57
C ILE A 20 -2.97 6.50 3.71
N TYR A 21 -3.20 6.06 4.93
CA TYR A 21 -2.48 6.52 6.11
C TYR A 21 -1.49 5.45 6.54
N ILE A 22 -0.20 5.74 6.50
CA ILE A 22 0.88 4.86 6.97
C ILE A 22 1.40 5.43 8.28
N GLN A 23 1.18 4.73 9.40
CA GLN A 23 1.50 5.21 10.76
C GLN A 23 0.96 6.64 11.02
N GLY A 24 -0.30 6.88 10.63
CA GLY A 24 -0.97 8.19 10.74
C GLY A 24 -0.48 9.25 9.75
N THR A 25 0.52 8.97 8.91
CA THR A 25 0.97 9.89 7.85
C THR A 25 0.11 9.71 6.61
N GLU A 26 -0.53 10.79 6.17
CA GLU A 26 -1.32 10.82 4.93
C GLU A 26 -0.43 10.66 3.69
N MET A 27 -0.77 9.68 2.87
CA MET A 27 -0.20 9.41 1.55
C MET A 27 -1.31 9.51 0.50
N ILE A 28 -0.95 9.93 -0.71
CA ILE A 28 -1.87 10.00 -1.85
C ILE A 28 -1.60 8.84 -2.78
N VAL A 29 -2.65 8.15 -3.20
CA VAL A 29 -2.57 7.04 -4.16
C VAL A 29 -2.27 7.57 -5.55
N ASP A 30 -1.18 7.09 -6.14
CA ASP A 30 -0.83 7.40 -7.52
C ASP A 30 -1.33 6.33 -8.50
N ALA A 31 -1.16 5.06 -8.13
CA ALA A 31 -1.58 3.91 -8.92
C ALA A 31 -2.03 2.73 -8.05
N HIS A 32 -2.89 1.89 -8.61
CA HIS A 32 -3.30 0.62 -8.00
C HIS A 32 -3.49 -0.40 -9.12
N PHE A 33 -2.70 -1.48 -9.09
CA PHE A 33 -2.64 -2.44 -10.18
C PHE A 33 -2.29 -3.86 -9.72
N LEU A 34 -2.61 -4.82 -10.58
CA LEU A 34 -2.18 -6.21 -10.47
C LEU A 34 -0.68 -6.30 -10.78
N PHE A 35 0.11 -6.78 -9.83
CA PHE A 35 1.53 -7.02 -10.03
C PHE A 35 1.79 -8.41 -10.61
N GLN A 36 1.19 -9.44 -10.00
CA GLN A 36 1.33 -10.82 -10.44
C GLN A 36 0.05 -11.61 -10.21
N ASP A 37 -0.31 -12.45 -11.18
CA ASP A 37 -1.41 -13.41 -11.08
C ASP A 37 -0.82 -14.81 -10.84
N HIS A 38 -1.17 -15.43 -9.71
CA HIS A 38 -0.77 -16.80 -9.35
C HIS A 38 -1.88 -17.82 -9.66
N GLY A 39 -2.97 -17.40 -10.31
CA GLY A 39 -4.11 -18.23 -10.70
C GLY A 39 -5.26 -18.17 -9.71
N ASP A 40 -5.04 -18.66 -8.49
CA ASP A 40 -6.02 -18.59 -7.40
C ASP A 40 -5.89 -17.32 -6.54
N THR A 41 -4.72 -16.70 -6.59
CA THR A 41 -4.31 -15.56 -5.75
C THR A 41 -3.66 -14.49 -6.61
N LYS A 42 -3.92 -13.21 -6.34
CA LYS A 42 -3.29 -12.08 -7.05
C LYS A 42 -2.49 -11.21 -6.12
N GLU A 43 -1.24 -10.95 -6.48
CA GLU A 43 -0.42 -9.93 -5.82
C GLU A 43 -0.77 -8.56 -6.39
N MET A 44 -1.20 -7.66 -5.51
CA MET A 44 -1.66 -6.31 -5.82
C MET A 44 -0.67 -5.29 -5.25
N ILE A 45 -0.45 -4.19 -5.99
CA ILE A 45 0.37 -3.07 -5.55
C ILE A 45 -0.44 -1.79 -5.59
N ILE A 46 -0.36 -1.01 -4.52
CA ILE A 46 -0.79 0.39 -4.46
C ILE A 46 0.45 1.26 -4.29
N GLU A 47 0.72 2.11 -5.27
CA GLU A 47 1.75 3.13 -5.20
C GLU A 47 1.18 4.38 -4.57
N VAL A 48 1.88 4.89 -3.55
CA VAL A 48 1.48 6.09 -2.83
C VAL A 48 2.68 7.01 -2.63
N TYR A 49 2.43 8.31 -2.58
CA TYR A 49 3.47 9.29 -2.27
C TYR A 49 3.06 10.18 -1.09
N ASN A 50 4.06 10.62 -0.34
CA ASN A 50 3.87 11.58 0.73
C ASN A 50 3.89 13.00 0.14
N PRO A 51 2.78 13.76 0.18
CA PRO A 51 2.70 15.08 -0.45
C PRO A 51 3.57 16.15 0.23
N LYS A 52 4.19 15.86 1.39
CA LYS A 52 5.04 16.80 2.12
C LYS A 52 6.52 16.71 1.76
N ASN A 53 6.98 15.56 1.28
CA ASN A 53 8.40 15.31 1.05
C ASN A 53 8.68 14.42 -0.17
N ASP A 54 7.65 14.17 -0.99
CA ASP A 54 7.71 13.41 -2.25
C ASP A 54 8.30 12.01 -2.12
N ARG A 55 8.34 11.44 -0.91
CA ARG A 55 8.74 10.05 -0.71
C ARG A 55 7.66 9.12 -1.23
N GLU A 56 8.09 8.14 -2.00
CA GLU A 56 7.22 7.13 -2.60
C GLU A 56 7.27 5.81 -1.81
N TYR A 57 6.12 5.16 -1.76
CA TYR A 57 5.92 3.90 -1.08
C TYR A 57 5.07 2.96 -1.94
N GLN A 58 5.25 1.66 -1.71
CA GLN A 58 4.36 0.63 -2.21
C GLN A 58 3.68 -0.07 -1.03
N VAL A 59 2.36 -0.20 -1.10
CA VAL A 59 1.58 -1.11 -0.28
C VAL A 59 1.31 -2.34 -1.12
N ARG A 60 1.80 -3.50 -0.70
CA ARG A 60 1.60 -4.78 -1.40
C ARG A 60 0.69 -5.68 -0.59
N TYR A 61 -0.15 -6.46 -1.25
CA TYR A 61 -1.04 -7.41 -0.59
C TYR A 61 -1.52 -8.48 -1.58
N PHE A 62 -1.97 -9.62 -1.05
CA PHE A 62 -2.71 -10.62 -1.80
C PHE A 62 -4.22 -10.37 -1.70
N ASP A 63 -4.92 -10.40 -2.83
CA ASP A 63 -6.32 -9.98 -2.92
C ASP A 63 -7.30 -10.83 -2.10
N ASP A 64 -6.99 -12.10 -1.87
CA ASP A 64 -7.73 -13.06 -1.05
C ASP A 64 -7.33 -13.03 0.44
N GLN A 65 -6.17 -12.44 0.78
CA GLN A 65 -5.53 -12.50 2.09
C GLN A 65 -5.09 -11.12 2.60
N VAL A 66 -5.88 -10.08 2.33
CA VAL A 66 -5.53 -8.67 2.60
C VAL A 66 -5.03 -8.46 4.03
N GLU A 67 -5.78 -8.91 5.05
CA GLU A 67 -5.45 -8.64 6.45
C GLU A 67 -4.12 -9.25 6.91
N SER A 68 -3.72 -10.37 6.31
CA SER A 68 -2.50 -11.10 6.67
C SER A 68 -1.31 -10.82 5.77
N SER A 69 -1.51 -10.22 4.59
CA SER A 69 -0.49 -10.07 3.55
C SER A 69 -0.01 -8.64 3.32
N ILE A 70 -0.57 -7.63 4.01
CA ILE A 70 -0.13 -6.25 3.80
C ILE A 70 1.33 -6.07 4.20
N GLU A 71 2.10 -5.55 3.24
CA GLU A 71 3.48 -5.13 3.38
C GLU A 71 3.67 -3.72 2.83
N VAL A 72 4.60 -2.97 3.42
CA VAL A 72 4.90 -1.59 3.04
C VAL A 72 6.37 -1.47 2.69
N TYR A 73 6.66 -0.82 1.56
CA TYR A 73 8.00 -0.60 1.06
C TYR A 73 8.21 0.88 0.76
N GLU A 74 9.38 1.43 1.07
CA GLU A 74 9.80 2.78 0.69
C GLU A 74 10.75 2.70 -0.50
N LEU A 75 10.58 3.57 -1.50
CA LEU A 75 11.53 3.70 -2.60
C LEU A 75 12.74 4.54 -2.13
N ILE A 76 13.93 3.96 -2.21
CA ILE A 76 15.20 4.61 -1.86
C ILE A 76 16.02 4.81 -3.13
N GLY A 77 16.50 6.05 -3.33
CA GLY A 77 17.38 6.41 -4.43
C GLY A 77 16.76 6.27 -5.83
N ASN A 78 15.45 6.12 -5.94
CA ASN A 78 14.70 5.88 -7.19
C ASN A 78 14.96 4.53 -7.88
N PHE A 79 15.52 3.53 -7.18
CA PHE A 79 15.77 2.20 -7.76
C PHE A 79 15.54 1.02 -6.83
N GLN A 80 15.46 1.23 -5.51
CA GLN A 80 15.37 0.14 -4.54
C GLN A 80 14.18 0.30 -3.61
N TYR A 81 13.32 -0.72 -3.55
CA TYR A 81 12.28 -0.82 -2.53
C TYR A 81 12.81 -1.48 -1.27
N VAL A 82 12.72 -0.78 -0.13
CA VAL A 82 13.15 -1.27 1.18
C VAL A 82 11.92 -1.47 2.06
N ARG A 83 11.76 -2.69 2.61
CA ARG A 83 10.64 -3.03 3.50
C ARG A 83 10.64 -2.13 4.74
N ARG A 84 9.46 -1.65 5.10
CA ARG A 84 9.17 -0.89 6.32
C ARG A 84 8.10 -1.62 7.12
N GLU A 85 8.18 -1.48 8.44
CA GLU A 85 7.22 -2.08 9.38
C GLU A 85 6.48 -0.97 10.13
N PRO A 86 5.55 -0.26 9.47
CA PRO A 86 4.75 0.76 10.14
C PRO A 86 3.87 0.12 11.23
N LYS A 87 3.61 0.88 12.28
CA LYS A 87 2.76 0.43 13.39
C LYS A 87 1.31 0.17 13.00
N SER A 88 0.84 0.82 11.94
CA SER A 88 -0.52 0.68 11.43
C SER A 88 -0.64 1.20 10.00
N ILE A 89 -1.71 0.77 9.34
CA ILE A 89 -2.19 1.27 8.06
C ILE A 89 -3.70 1.56 8.12
N ALA A 90 -4.16 2.53 7.36
CA ALA A 90 -5.59 2.81 7.19
C ALA A 90 -5.87 3.38 5.81
N TRP A 91 -7.10 3.21 5.33
CA TRP A 91 -7.60 3.80 4.08
C TRP A 91 -9.11 4.03 4.16
#